data_AF-A0A368HE84-F1
#
_entry.id   AF-A0A368HE84-F1
#
_cell.length_a   1.000
_cell.length_b   1.000
_cell.length_c   1.000
_cell.angle_alpha   90.00
_cell.angle_beta   90.00
_cell.angle_gamma   90.00
#
_symmetry.space_group_name_H-M   'P 1'
#
loop_
_entity.id
_entity.type
_entity.pdbx_description
1 polymer ?
#
loop_
_entity_poly.entity_id
_entity_poly.type
_entity_poly.pdbx_seq_one_letter_code
_entity_poly.pdbx_strand_id
1 'polypeptide(L)'
;MSNHTEIGATEPRTLRAIRKAIRGNAHCVPGLLFRDRVVATPHGALSHEHDQELLALLDGGINYTFWYGHVVRGTPAPEAGSDPIWVALIVSSSFFVDAPTVDLLFQRYAYAMRDRCEYTPAWAQDPEDVFAIRPSFDEACRALAEMIRRFDQDLRDSRSVVEGMEKWDGEYGSDHMVESFIDPPGRQDLRSFDVYGLALKKDHNGVFLPEPLFEFPSK
;
A
#
# COMPACT_ATOMS: atom_id res chain seq x y z
N MET A 1 24.52 -5.41 19.74
CA MET A 1 25.81 -4.89 19.27
C MET A 1 26.19 -5.64 18.02
N SER A 2 25.84 -5.10 16.85
CA SER A 2 26.09 -5.76 15.57
C SER A 2 27.50 -5.41 15.11
N ASN A 3 28.35 -6.45 15.01
CA ASN A 3 29.65 -6.37 14.36
C ASN A 3 29.45 -6.10 12.87
N HIS A 4 29.44 -4.83 12.48
CA HIS A 4 29.80 -4.46 11.12
C HIS A 4 31.32 -4.54 11.02
N THR A 5 31.79 -5.65 10.44
CA THR A 5 33.16 -5.77 9.95
C THR A 5 33.43 -4.60 9.01
N GLU A 6 34.23 -3.63 9.46
CA GLU A 6 34.84 -2.64 8.58
C GLU A 6 35.73 -3.38 7.58
N ILE A 7 35.21 -3.60 6.38
CA ILE A 7 36.01 -4.09 5.26
C ILE A 7 36.81 -2.89 4.75
N GLY A 8 38.04 -2.78 5.25
CA GLY A 8 39.07 -1.85 4.79
C GLY A 8 39.61 -2.17 3.38
N ALA A 9 38.73 -2.41 2.40
CA ALA A 9 39.10 -2.50 1.00
C ALA A 9 38.90 -1.12 0.34
N THR A 10 40.00 -0.52 -0.14
CA THR A 10 39.95 0.72 -0.91
C THR A 10 38.99 0.55 -2.08
N GLU A 11 37.88 1.30 -2.07
CA GLU A 11 36.85 1.20 -3.11
C GLU A 11 37.47 1.30 -4.52
N PRO A 12 37.20 0.33 -5.43
CA PRO A 12 37.66 0.38 -6.80
C PRO A 12 37.38 1.72 -7.46
N ARG A 13 38.37 2.26 -8.21
CA ARG A 13 38.26 3.56 -8.89
C ARG A 13 37.00 3.67 -9.76
N THR A 14 36.61 2.56 -10.40
CA THR A 14 35.40 2.46 -11.23
C THR A 14 34.13 2.68 -10.43
N LEU A 15 33.99 2.09 -9.23
CA LEU A 15 32.82 2.30 -8.37
C LEU A 15 32.73 3.76 -7.89
N ARG A 16 33.88 4.35 -7.54
CA ARG A 16 33.95 5.77 -7.15
C ARG A 16 33.53 6.70 -8.29
N ALA A 17 33.94 6.40 -9.52
CA ALA A 17 33.55 7.18 -10.70
C ALA A 17 32.03 7.11 -10.95
N ILE A 18 31.43 5.91 -10.83
CA ILE A 18 29.98 5.71 -10.97
C ILE A 18 29.22 6.49 -9.90
N ARG A 19 29.61 6.36 -8.61
CA ARG A 19 28.97 7.12 -7.52
C ARG A 19 29.04 8.62 -7.73
N LYS A 20 30.17 9.13 -8.23
CA LYS A 20 30.33 10.56 -8.56
C LYS A 20 29.40 10.97 -9.70
N ALA A 21 29.29 10.17 -10.76
CA ALA A 21 28.39 10.44 -11.87
C ALA A 21 26.91 10.48 -11.44
N ILE A 22 26.48 9.51 -10.62
CA ILE A 22 25.12 9.47 -10.07
C ILE A 22 24.84 10.71 -9.22
N ARG A 23 25.73 11.02 -8.26
CA ARG A 23 25.56 12.21 -7.38
C ARG A 23 25.60 13.54 -8.14
N GLY A 24 26.31 13.59 -9.26
CA GLY A 24 26.46 14.80 -10.08
C GLY A 24 25.34 15.00 -11.11
N ASN A 25 24.45 14.01 -11.30
CA ASN A 25 23.36 14.09 -12.26
C ASN A 25 22.04 14.43 -11.55
N ALA A 26 21.45 15.59 -11.89
CA ALA A 26 20.19 16.07 -11.32
C ALA A 26 18.97 15.17 -11.63
N HIS A 27 19.10 14.22 -12.56
CA HIS A 27 18.06 13.24 -12.89
C HIS A 27 18.23 11.91 -12.14
N CYS A 28 19.37 11.69 -11.49
CA CYS A 28 19.66 10.46 -10.72
C CYS A 28 19.38 10.68 -9.22
N VAL A 29 18.21 11.23 -8.91
CA VAL A 29 17.78 11.51 -7.53
C VAL A 29 17.07 10.26 -6.97
N PRO A 30 17.43 9.79 -5.77
CA PRO A 30 16.71 8.69 -5.14
C PRO A 30 15.27 9.10 -4.86
N GLY A 31 14.34 8.15 -4.96
CA GLY A 31 12.97 8.39 -4.54
C GLY A 31 12.86 8.54 -3.02
N LEU A 32 11.93 9.39 -2.60
CA LEU A 32 11.71 9.78 -1.21
C LEU A 32 11.18 8.61 -0.38
N LEU A 33 10.23 7.85 -0.90
CA LEU A 33 9.54 6.84 -0.12
C LEU A 33 10.46 5.64 0.17
N PHE A 34 11.31 5.26 -0.80
CA PHE A 34 12.35 4.25 -0.56
C PHE A 34 13.38 4.71 0.49
N ARG A 35 13.76 5.99 0.44
CA ARG A 35 14.81 6.56 1.32
C ARG A 35 14.31 6.77 2.75
N ASP A 36 13.16 7.42 2.89
CA ASP A 36 12.68 7.95 4.16
C ASP A 36 11.65 7.03 4.83
N ARG A 37 11.10 6.07 4.09
CA ARG A 37 10.03 5.12 4.50
C ARG A 37 8.70 5.75 4.90
N VAL A 38 8.69 6.96 5.45
CA VAL A 38 7.49 7.70 5.84
C VAL A 38 7.62 9.13 5.33
N VAL A 39 6.62 9.59 4.59
CA VAL A 39 6.56 10.94 4.02
C VAL A 39 5.18 11.53 4.32
N ALA A 40 5.14 12.75 4.83
CA ALA A 40 3.91 13.49 5.05
C ALA A 40 3.94 14.82 4.29
N THR A 41 2.76 15.31 3.93
CA THR A 41 2.56 16.60 3.28
C THR A 41 1.42 17.35 3.97
N PRO A 42 1.48 18.69 4.08
CA PRO A 42 0.34 19.49 4.50
C PRO A 42 -0.79 19.51 3.47
N HIS A 43 -0.54 19.09 2.23
CA HIS A 43 -1.57 18.96 1.20
C HIS A 43 -1.18 17.85 0.21
N GLY A 44 -1.91 16.74 0.23
CA GLY A 44 -1.69 15.63 -0.69
C GLY A 44 -2.70 15.57 -1.83
N ALA A 45 -2.44 14.72 -2.81
CA ALA A 45 -3.24 14.64 -4.04
C ALA A 45 -4.62 13.99 -3.84
N LEU A 46 -4.83 13.28 -2.73
CA LEU A 46 -6.12 12.73 -2.32
C LEU A 46 -6.80 13.58 -1.24
N SER A 47 -6.16 14.65 -0.80
CA SER A 47 -6.65 15.54 0.26
C SER A 47 -7.62 16.60 -0.30
N HIS A 48 -8.71 16.86 0.41
CA HIS A 48 -9.62 17.99 0.13
C HIS A 48 -9.13 19.25 0.86
N GLU A 49 -9.36 20.46 0.32
CA GLU A 49 -9.23 21.75 1.04
C GLU A 49 -8.02 21.93 1.99
N HIS A 50 -6.82 21.47 1.59
CA HIS A 50 -5.57 21.55 2.39
C HIS A 50 -5.44 20.60 3.58
N ASP A 51 -6.09 19.45 3.53
CA ASP A 51 -5.85 18.39 4.51
C ASP A 51 -4.46 17.77 4.36
N GLN A 52 -3.87 17.39 5.49
CA GLN A 52 -2.62 16.64 5.55
C GLN A 52 -2.77 15.24 4.94
N GLU A 53 -1.69 14.68 4.42
CA GLU A 53 -1.63 13.30 3.92
C GLU A 53 -0.30 12.67 4.33
N LEU A 54 -0.30 11.37 4.65
CA LEU A 54 0.91 10.63 5.03
C LEU A 54 0.96 9.27 4.35
N LEU A 55 2.11 8.95 3.78
CA LEU A 55 2.42 7.65 3.19
C LEU A 55 3.58 6.99 3.92
N ALA A 56 3.45 5.70 4.14
CA ALA A 56 4.48 4.84 4.70
C ALA A 56 4.70 3.62 3.80
N LEU A 57 5.97 3.27 3.52
CA LEU A 57 6.35 2.03 2.85
C LEU A 57 6.71 0.98 3.90
N LEU A 58 5.82 0.01 4.07
CA LEU A 58 5.92 -1.05 5.08
C LEU A 58 6.81 -2.19 4.58
N ASP A 59 6.59 -2.62 3.34
CA ASP A 59 7.41 -3.61 2.65
C ASP A 59 7.72 -3.14 1.22
N GLY A 60 9.00 -3.26 0.84
CA GLY A 60 9.56 -2.78 -0.42
C GLY A 60 9.63 -3.81 -1.54
N GLY A 61 8.79 -4.85 -1.54
CA GLY A 61 8.66 -5.75 -2.70
C GLY A 61 9.03 -7.20 -2.45
N ILE A 62 8.89 -7.73 -1.23
CA ILE A 62 8.93 -9.18 -1.04
C ILE A 62 7.80 -9.79 -1.90
N ASN A 63 8.14 -10.78 -2.74
CA ASN A 63 7.21 -11.46 -3.66
C ASN A 63 6.51 -10.57 -4.70
N TYR A 64 7.15 -9.49 -5.17
CA TYR A 64 6.58 -8.55 -6.16
C TYR A 64 5.38 -7.72 -5.65
N THR A 65 5.16 -7.72 -4.33
CA THR A 65 4.08 -6.98 -3.68
C THR A 65 4.66 -5.89 -2.78
N PHE A 66 4.17 -4.66 -2.93
CA PHE A 66 4.55 -3.50 -2.13
C PHE A 66 3.44 -3.18 -1.13
N TRP A 67 3.81 -2.96 0.12
CA TRP A 67 2.85 -2.67 1.19
C TRP A 67 2.97 -1.22 1.65
N TYR A 68 1.83 -0.54 1.69
CA TYR A 68 1.73 0.87 2.05
C TYR A 68 0.82 1.07 3.24
N GLY A 69 1.24 1.95 4.16
CA GLY A 69 0.38 2.61 5.12
C GLY A 69 -0.01 3.98 4.57
N HIS A 70 -1.26 4.38 4.72
CA HIS A 70 -1.76 5.65 4.24
C HIS A 70 -2.64 6.30 5.32
N VAL A 71 -2.43 7.58 5.58
CA VAL A 71 -3.35 8.43 6.35
C VAL A 71 -3.86 9.53 5.45
N VAL A 72 -5.17 9.61 5.33
CA VAL A 72 -5.87 10.58 4.49
C VAL A 72 -7.21 10.94 5.11
N ARG A 73 -7.70 12.13 4.79
CA ARG A 73 -9.07 12.50 5.17
C ARG A 73 -10.06 11.91 4.17
N GLY A 74 -10.89 10.99 4.65
CA GLY A 74 -12.02 10.48 3.89
C GLY A 74 -13.11 11.55 3.80
N THR A 75 -13.53 11.87 2.59
CA THR A 75 -14.77 12.63 2.38
C THR A 75 -15.87 11.61 2.10
N PRO A 76 -16.82 11.39 3.03
CA PRO A 76 -17.91 10.47 2.78
C PRO A 76 -18.73 10.93 1.57
N ALA A 77 -19.43 9.99 0.93
CA ALA A 77 -20.35 10.33 -0.15
C ALA A 77 -21.31 11.44 0.33
N PRO A 78 -21.61 12.48 -0.49
CA PRO A 78 -22.43 13.62 -0.09
C PRO A 78 -23.79 13.23 0.52
N GLU A 79 -24.30 12.05 0.14
CA GLU A 79 -25.58 11.48 0.55
C GLU A 79 -25.56 10.90 1.97
N ALA A 80 -24.38 10.64 2.53
CA ALA A 80 -24.20 10.06 3.87
C ALA A 80 -24.25 11.08 5.00
N GLY A 81 -24.32 12.39 4.70
CA GLY A 81 -24.51 13.47 5.68
C GLY A 81 -23.51 13.49 6.85
N SER A 82 -22.36 12.85 6.67
CA SER A 82 -21.39 12.61 7.74
C SER A 82 -20.23 13.58 7.65
N ASP A 83 -19.72 14.02 8.80
CA ASP A 83 -18.55 14.90 8.85
C ASP A 83 -17.32 14.18 8.27
N PRO A 84 -16.41 14.90 7.57
CA PRO A 84 -15.18 14.30 7.05
C PRO A 84 -14.30 13.74 8.19
N ILE A 85 -13.82 12.51 8.01
CA ILE A 85 -13.09 11.74 9.02
C ILE A 85 -11.65 11.46 8.58
N TRP A 86 -10.75 11.25 9.55
CA TRP A 86 -9.40 10.78 9.25
C TRP A 86 -9.38 9.26 9.21
N VAL A 87 -8.73 8.72 8.17
CA VAL A 87 -8.63 7.29 7.95
C VAL A 87 -7.16 6.90 7.95
N ALA A 88 -6.83 5.85 8.69
CA ALA A 88 -5.60 5.10 8.55
C ALA A 88 -5.90 3.77 7.86
N LEU A 89 -5.13 3.41 6.84
CA LEU A 89 -5.30 2.15 6.13
C LEU A 89 -3.96 1.52 5.72
N ILE A 90 -3.96 0.19 5.61
CA ILE A 90 -2.88 -0.60 5.01
C ILE A 90 -3.40 -1.23 3.71
N VAL A 91 -2.65 -1.08 2.63
CA VAL A 91 -2.97 -1.67 1.33
C VAL A 91 -1.72 -2.27 0.70
N SER A 92 -1.89 -3.30 -0.13
CA SER A 92 -0.82 -3.79 -0.98
C SER A 92 -1.04 -3.39 -2.44
N SER A 93 0.03 -3.40 -3.24
CA SER A 93 0.00 -3.12 -4.67
C SER A 93 1.12 -3.88 -5.38
N SER A 94 0.90 -4.27 -6.62
CA SER A 94 1.95 -4.76 -7.53
C SER A 94 2.80 -3.61 -8.09
N PHE A 95 2.41 -2.35 -7.85
CA PHE A 95 3.07 -1.17 -8.38
C PHE A 95 3.94 -0.49 -7.31
N PHE A 96 5.23 -0.35 -7.59
CA PHE A 96 6.11 0.44 -6.75
C PHE A 96 5.91 1.93 -7.02
N VAL A 97 5.48 2.67 -6.00
CA VAL A 97 5.29 4.12 -6.07
C VAL A 97 6.43 4.80 -5.35
N ASP A 98 7.18 5.61 -6.09
CA ASP A 98 8.20 6.50 -5.52
C ASP A 98 8.39 7.74 -6.39
N ALA A 99 8.96 8.80 -5.83
CA ALA A 99 9.28 10.03 -6.55
C ALA A 99 10.36 10.85 -5.82
N PRO A 100 11.12 11.70 -6.53
CA PRO A 100 12.15 12.55 -5.92
C PRO A 100 11.61 13.78 -5.18
N THR A 101 10.32 14.11 -5.32
CA THR A 101 9.65 15.25 -4.66
C THR A 101 8.36 14.81 -4.00
N VAL A 102 7.96 15.51 -2.93
CA VAL A 102 6.76 15.20 -2.15
C VAL A 102 5.51 15.28 -3.03
N ASP A 103 5.32 16.37 -3.77
CA ASP A 103 4.15 16.55 -4.64
C ASP A 103 4.00 15.43 -5.67
N LEU A 104 5.10 15.06 -6.35
CA LEU A 104 5.08 14.01 -7.35
C LEU A 104 4.85 12.62 -6.73
N LEU A 105 5.34 12.39 -5.50
CA LEU A 105 5.11 11.14 -4.77
C LEU A 105 3.61 10.94 -4.54
N PHE A 106 2.96 11.94 -3.95
CA PHE A 106 1.52 11.87 -3.66
C PHE A 106 0.67 11.85 -4.93
N GLN A 107 1.05 12.58 -5.99
CA GLN A 107 0.38 12.48 -7.29
C GLN A 107 0.46 11.08 -7.90
N ARG A 108 1.65 10.45 -7.87
CA ARG A 108 1.83 9.08 -8.39
C ARG A 108 1.09 8.06 -7.55
N TYR A 109 1.08 8.23 -6.24
CA TYR A 109 0.33 7.38 -5.33
C TYR A 109 -1.17 7.47 -5.59
N ALA A 110 -1.71 8.69 -5.65
CA ALA A 110 -3.11 8.93 -6.00
C ALA A 110 -3.47 8.32 -7.35
N TYR A 111 -2.65 8.54 -8.37
CA TYR A 111 -2.87 7.98 -9.71
C TYR A 111 -2.88 6.44 -9.69
N ALA A 112 -1.94 5.81 -8.98
CA ALA A 112 -1.89 4.36 -8.87
C ALA A 112 -3.12 3.80 -8.13
N MET A 113 -3.41 4.32 -6.94
CA MET A 113 -4.45 3.76 -6.08
C MET A 113 -5.87 4.11 -6.57
N ARG A 114 -6.14 5.37 -6.89
CA ARG A 114 -7.49 5.83 -7.27
C ARG A 114 -7.76 5.68 -8.76
N ASP A 115 -6.86 6.15 -9.61
CA ASP A 115 -7.17 6.28 -11.03
C ASP A 115 -7.01 4.93 -11.75
N ARG A 116 -5.94 4.19 -11.42
CA ARG A 116 -5.69 2.84 -11.96
C ARG A 116 -6.23 1.69 -11.12
N CYS A 117 -6.70 1.96 -9.89
CA CYS A 117 -7.17 0.91 -8.98
C CYS A 117 -6.10 -0.15 -8.68
N GLU A 118 -4.82 0.24 -8.65
CA GLU A 118 -3.67 -0.66 -8.49
C GLU A 118 -3.42 -0.92 -7.01
N TYR A 119 -4.37 -1.58 -6.36
CA TYR A 119 -4.23 -2.05 -5.00
C TYR A 119 -5.00 -3.34 -4.78
N THR A 120 -4.56 -4.11 -3.79
CA THR A 120 -5.21 -5.33 -3.36
C THR A 120 -5.70 -5.15 -1.92
N PRO A 121 -7.00 -5.38 -1.67
CA PRO A 121 -7.53 -5.40 -0.31
C PRO A 121 -6.86 -6.48 0.53
N ALA A 122 -6.43 -6.13 1.74
CA ALA A 122 -5.74 -7.04 2.64
C ALA A 122 -6.71 -7.78 3.58
N TRP A 123 -6.28 -8.95 4.06
CA TRP A 123 -7.01 -9.69 5.09
C TRP A 123 -6.74 -9.09 6.47
N ALA A 124 -7.82 -8.81 7.22
CA ALA A 124 -7.74 -8.25 8.56
C ALA A 124 -7.62 -9.36 9.62
N GLN A 125 -6.60 -9.25 10.46
CA GLN A 125 -6.38 -10.16 11.60
C GLN A 125 -7.16 -9.69 12.84
N ASP A 126 -7.36 -8.37 12.95
CA ASP A 126 -8.18 -7.65 13.92
C ASP A 126 -9.06 -6.61 13.17
N PRO A 127 -10.26 -6.25 13.66
CA PRO A 127 -11.13 -5.27 12.99
C PRO A 127 -10.49 -3.93 12.62
N GLU A 128 -9.47 -3.49 13.36
CA GLU A 128 -8.75 -2.22 13.11
C GLU A 128 -7.34 -2.42 12.52
N ASP A 129 -6.99 -3.61 12.04
CA ASP A 129 -5.62 -3.91 11.58
C ASP A 129 -5.30 -3.43 10.17
N VAL A 130 -6.32 -3.22 9.35
CA VAL A 130 -6.19 -2.82 7.95
C VAL A 130 -6.83 -1.46 7.71
N PHE A 131 -7.76 -1.06 8.58
CA PHE A 131 -8.52 0.16 8.44
C PHE A 131 -8.97 0.70 9.80
N ALA A 132 -8.74 1.99 10.06
CA ALA A 132 -9.19 2.66 11.28
C ALA A 132 -9.68 4.09 11.00
N ILE A 133 -10.79 4.46 11.63
CA ILE A 133 -11.37 5.81 11.58
C ILE A 133 -11.01 6.56 12.85
N ARG A 134 -10.56 7.80 12.69
CA ARG A 134 -10.19 8.68 13.81
C ARG A 134 -10.68 10.11 13.59
N PRO A 135 -10.89 10.88 14.67
CA PRO A 135 -11.35 12.27 14.60
C PRO A 135 -10.25 13.25 14.16
N SER A 136 -8.97 12.87 14.19
CA SER A 136 -7.85 13.76 13.85
C SER A 136 -6.73 13.02 13.11
N PHE A 137 -5.92 13.79 12.36
CA PHE A 137 -4.73 13.29 11.68
C PHE A 137 -3.75 12.62 12.65
N ASP A 138 -3.51 13.24 13.81
CA ASP A 138 -2.60 12.69 14.84
C ASP A 138 -3.10 11.36 15.39
N GLU A 139 -4.41 11.23 15.65
CA GLU A 139 -5.00 9.97 16.10
C GLU A 139 -4.97 8.90 15.01
N ALA A 140 -5.19 9.26 13.74
CA ALA A 140 -5.04 8.34 12.62
C ALA A 140 -3.59 7.89 12.45
N CYS A 141 -2.60 8.77 12.63
CA CYS A 141 -1.19 8.41 12.62
C CYS A 141 -0.85 7.42 13.76
N ARG A 142 -1.40 7.64 14.96
CA ARG A 142 -1.25 6.69 16.08
C ARG A 142 -1.88 5.34 15.75
N ALA A 143 -3.08 5.33 15.17
CA ALA A 143 -3.74 4.11 14.73
C ALA A 143 -2.88 3.37 13.69
N LEU A 144 -2.36 4.08 12.69
CA LEU A 144 -1.46 3.50 11.69
C LEU A 144 -0.20 2.90 12.34
N ALA A 145 0.39 3.57 13.34
CA ALA A 145 1.54 3.03 14.06
C ALA A 145 1.22 1.71 14.80
N GLU A 146 0.02 1.60 15.39
CA GLU A 146 -0.45 0.35 16.01
C GLU A 146 -0.67 -0.76 14.98
N MET A 147 -1.28 -0.43 13.83
CA MET A 147 -1.47 -1.35 12.71
C MET A 147 -0.13 -1.87 12.17
N ILE A 148 0.85 -0.98 11.99
CA ILE A 148 2.20 -1.34 11.56
C ILE A 148 2.90 -2.24 12.58
N ARG A 149 2.71 -2.03 13.88
CA ARG A 149 3.31 -2.90 14.91
C ARG A 149 2.78 -4.35 14.84
N ARG A 150 1.52 -4.50 14.41
CA ARG A 150 0.85 -5.80 14.22
C ARG A 150 1.02 -6.34 12.80
N PHE A 151 1.63 -5.58 11.89
CA PHE A 151 1.73 -5.93 10.49
C PHE A 151 2.60 -7.16 10.28
N ASP A 152 2.00 -8.18 9.68
CA ASP A 152 2.67 -9.39 9.19
C ASP A 152 2.11 -9.67 7.78
N GLN A 153 2.95 -9.54 6.76
CA GLN A 153 2.54 -9.72 5.36
C GLN A 153 2.02 -11.13 5.09
N ASP A 154 2.59 -12.14 5.77
CA ASP A 154 2.32 -13.55 5.51
C ASP A 154 0.91 -13.95 5.94
N LEU A 155 0.31 -13.14 6.81
CA LEU A 155 -1.02 -13.32 7.36
C LEU A 155 -2.05 -12.41 6.67
N ARG A 156 -1.64 -11.67 5.62
CA ARG A 156 -2.47 -10.64 4.96
C ARG A 156 -2.60 -10.84 3.46
N ASP A 157 -1.67 -11.57 2.83
CA ASP A 157 -1.70 -11.92 1.41
C ASP A 157 -2.15 -13.36 1.20
N SER A 158 -2.96 -13.60 0.17
CA SER A 158 -3.33 -14.97 -0.19
C SER A 158 -2.11 -15.70 -0.73
N ARG A 159 -1.86 -16.90 -0.22
CA ARG A 159 -0.76 -17.72 -0.71
C ARG A 159 -1.29 -18.64 -1.79
N SER A 160 -0.69 -18.56 -2.97
CA SER A 160 -0.80 -19.63 -3.96
C SER A 160 -0.10 -20.86 -3.39
N VAL A 161 -0.86 -21.90 -3.10
CA VAL A 161 -0.33 -23.21 -2.75
C VAL A 161 -0.58 -24.10 -3.97
N VAL A 162 0.48 -24.68 -4.51
CA VAL A 162 0.32 -25.76 -5.48
C VAL A 162 0.06 -27.03 -4.66
N GLU A 163 -1.19 -27.26 -4.28
CA GLU A 163 -1.58 -28.56 -3.71
C GLU A 163 -1.57 -29.61 -4.83
N GLY A 164 -0.81 -30.70 -4.64
CA GLY A 164 -0.81 -31.83 -5.56
C GLY A 164 0.37 -31.91 -6.53
N MET A 165 1.59 -31.56 -6.08
CA MET A 165 2.80 -32.08 -6.74
C MET A 165 3.00 -33.56 -6.37
N GLU A 166 1.99 -34.40 -6.63
CA GLU A 166 2.25 -35.82 -6.83
C GLU A 166 3.17 -35.90 -8.04
N LYS A 167 4.26 -36.68 -7.91
CA LYS A 167 5.16 -36.96 -9.03
C LYS A 167 4.29 -37.42 -10.20
N TRP A 168 4.18 -36.55 -11.19
CA TRP A 168 3.45 -36.84 -12.41
C TRP A 168 4.43 -37.58 -13.32
N ASP A 169 4.24 -38.89 -13.39
CA ASP A 169 5.04 -39.80 -14.19
C ASP A 169 4.56 -39.72 -15.65
N GLY A 170 4.94 -38.66 -16.38
CA GLY A 170 4.99 -38.70 -17.83
C GLY A 170 4.11 -37.71 -18.60
N GLU A 171 4.75 -37.12 -19.62
CA GLU A 171 4.23 -36.33 -20.74
C GLU A 171 3.63 -34.94 -20.49
N TYR A 172 4.39 -33.95 -21.00
CA TYR A 172 4.09 -32.53 -21.10
C TYR A 172 2.68 -32.24 -21.63
N GLY A 173 1.83 -31.68 -20.76
CA GLY A 173 0.62 -30.93 -21.13
C GLY A 173 0.47 -29.75 -20.16
N SER A 174 0.66 -28.53 -20.65
CA SER A 174 0.67 -27.28 -19.88
C SER A 174 -0.70 -26.82 -19.34
N ASP A 175 -1.72 -27.68 -19.32
CA ASP A 175 -3.11 -27.21 -19.28
C ASP A 175 -3.82 -27.35 -17.92
N HIS A 176 -3.23 -27.97 -16.90
CA HIS A 176 -3.95 -28.27 -15.64
C HIS A 176 -3.15 -28.01 -14.34
N MET A 177 -2.47 -26.88 -14.25
CA MET A 177 -2.06 -26.35 -12.93
C MET A 177 -3.30 -25.70 -12.28
N VAL A 178 -3.99 -26.40 -11.38
CA VAL A 178 -5.00 -25.76 -10.52
C VAL A 178 -4.24 -25.14 -9.37
N GLU A 179 -3.92 -23.84 -9.48
CA GLU A 179 -3.45 -23.09 -8.31
C GLU A 179 -4.58 -23.03 -7.30
N SER A 180 -4.40 -23.63 -6.12
CA SER A 180 -5.32 -23.44 -5.00
C SER A 180 -4.82 -22.27 -4.14
N PHE A 181 -5.68 -21.26 -4.00
CA PHE A 181 -5.40 -20.14 -3.12
C PHE A 181 -5.92 -20.46 -1.72
N ILE A 182 -5.04 -20.36 -0.74
CA ILE A 182 -5.44 -20.45 0.67
C ILE A 182 -5.53 -19.02 1.20
N ASP A 183 -6.75 -18.59 1.50
CA ASP A 183 -7.01 -17.29 2.09
C ASP A 183 -6.46 -17.25 3.54
N PRO A 184 -5.81 -16.15 3.94
CA PRO A 184 -5.39 -15.96 5.33
C PRO A 184 -6.58 -15.90 6.28
N PRO A 185 -6.37 -16.19 7.59
CA PRO A 185 -7.42 -16.03 8.58
C PRO A 185 -7.81 -14.56 8.70
N GLY A 186 -9.10 -14.26 8.62
CA GLY A 186 -9.61 -12.89 8.72
C GLY A 186 -10.82 -12.66 7.83
N ARG A 187 -11.22 -11.40 7.71
CA ARG A 187 -12.08 -10.94 6.61
C ARG A 187 -11.28 -10.00 5.73
N GLN A 188 -11.45 -10.10 4.42
CA GLN A 188 -10.87 -9.13 3.50
C GLN A 188 -11.51 -7.77 3.68
N ASP A 189 -10.70 -6.73 3.84
CA ASP A 189 -11.17 -5.38 4.12
C ASP A 189 -11.34 -4.55 2.84
N LEU A 190 -12.59 -4.42 2.41
CA LEU A 190 -12.98 -3.70 1.18
C LEU A 190 -13.19 -2.19 1.42
N ARG A 191 -12.97 -1.67 2.64
CA ARG A 191 -13.24 -0.24 2.94
C ARG A 191 -12.24 0.72 2.28
N SER A 192 -11.14 0.19 1.74
CA SER A 192 -10.20 0.95 0.89
C SER A 192 -10.84 1.43 -0.41
N PHE A 193 -11.85 0.73 -0.95
CA PHE A 193 -12.60 1.15 -2.14
C PHE A 193 -13.37 2.46 -1.93
N ASP A 194 -13.88 2.67 -0.72
CA ASP A 194 -14.60 3.89 -0.37
C ASP A 194 -13.64 5.09 -0.27
N VAL A 195 -12.48 4.89 0.35
CA VAL A 195 -11.45 5.94 0.51
C VAL A 195 -10.91 6.39 -0.84
N TYR A 196 -10.61 5.45 -1.74
CA TYR A 196 -10.14 5.77 -3.08
C TYR A 196 -11.29 6.05 -4.07
N GLY A 197 -12.54 6.16 -3.62
CA GLY A 197 -13.67 6.60 -4.44
C GLY A 197 -14.11 5.63 -5.53
N LEU A 198 -13.76 4.34 -5.44
CA LEU A 198 -14.21 3.31 -6.38
C LEU A 198 -15.65 2.86 -6.14
N ALA A 199 -16.18 3.02 -4.92
CA ALA A 199 -17.62 2.84 -4.66
C ALA A 199 -18.51 3.79 -5.49
N LEU A 200 -17.93 4.85 -6.07
CA LEU A 200 -18.63 5.80 -6.93
C LEU A 200 -18.37 5.59 -8.43
N LYS A 201 -17.46 4.68 -8.84
CA LYS A 201 -17.22 4.36 -10.26
C LYS A 201 -18.26 3.36 -10.74
N LYS A 202 -19.26 3.87 -11.47
CA LYS A 202 -20.20 3.06 -12.24
C LYS A 202 -19.47 2.27 -13.32
N ASP A 203 -19.88 1.03 -13.56
CA ASP A 203 -19.45 0.26 -14.71
C ASP A 203 -19.98 0.87 -16.03
N HIS A 204 -19.60 0.27 -17.16
CA HIS A 204 -20.02 0.70 -18.49
C HIS A 204 -21.55 0.60 -18.73
N ASN A 205 -22.29 -0.05 -17.83
CA ASN A 205 -23.75 -0.17 -17.82
C ASN A 205 -24.41 0.78 -16.81
N GLY A 206 -23.64 1.60 -16.09
CA GLY A 206 -24.16 2.51 -15.06
C GLY A 206 -24.37 1.84 -13.69
N VAL A 207 -23.91 0.61 -13.50
CA VAL A 207 -24.10 -0.22 -12.29
C VAL A 207 -22.87 -0.05 -11.38
N PHE A 208 -23.11 0.21 -10.09
CA PHE A 208 -22.03 0.20 -9.09
C PHE A 208 -21.52 -1.25 -8.90
N LEU A 209 -20.20 -1.44 -8.81
CA LEU A 209 -19.63 -2.72 -8.37
C LEU A 209 -20.22 -3.09 -6.99
N PRO A 210 -20.37 -4.39 -6.63
CA PRO A 210 -21.23 -4.86 -5.54
C PRO A 210 -20.67 -4.51 -4.15
N GLU A 211 -20.81 -3.22 -3.83
CA GLU A 211 -20.79 -2.38 -2.63
C GLU A 211 -19.82 -2.68 -1.47
N PRO A 212 -18.93 -1.71 -1.18
CA PRO A 212 -18.78 -1.16 0.16
C PRO A 212 -19.49 0.21 0.27
N LEU A 213 -20.23 0.36 1.37
CA LEU A 213 -20.82 1.58 1.89
C LEU A 213 -20.52 1.48 3.39
N PHE A 214 -19.68 2.34 3.95
CA PHE A 214 -19.34 2.26 5.38
C PHE A 214 -20.58 2.15 6.29
N GLU A 215 -20.70 1.07 7.08
CA GLU A 215 -21.55 1.05 8.28
C GLU A 215 -20.71 1.44 9.51
N PHE A 216 -21.13 2.53 10.17
CA PHE A 216 -20.51 3.00 11.41
C PHE A 216 -20.67 1.95 12.54
N PRO A 217 -19.72 1.86 13.48
CA PRO A 217 -20.01 1.19 14.73
C PRO A 217 -21.17 1.91 15.41
N SER A 218 -22.28 1.21 15.63
CA SER A 218 -23.36 1.69 16.50
C SER A 218 -22.79 1.88 17.91
N LYS A 219 -23.12 3.03 18.50
CA LYS A 219 -22.76 3.38 19.89
C LYS A 219 -23.24 2.33 20.90
#